data_AF-A0A2M8R5P5-F1
#
_entry.id   AF-A0A2M8R5P5-F1
#
_cell.length_a   1.000
_cell.length_b   1.000
_cell.length_c   1.000
_cell.angle_alpha   90.00
_cell.angle_beta   90.00
_cell.angle_gamma   90.00
#
_symmetry.space_group_name_H-M   'P 1'
#
loop_
_entity.id
_entity.type
_entity.pdbx_description
1 polymer ?
#
loop_
_entity_poly.entity_id
_entity_poly.type
_entity_poly.pdbx_seq_one_letter_code
_entity_poly.pdbx_strand_id
1 'polypeptide(L)'
;MPHDPLLTRLKSVLADVPGVQAVVLGGSRARGSAHAASDYDIGLYYKTAIPLDTERVLAAAKDIADDPAATAVTPLGGAVRPNLATRR
;
A
#
# COMPACT_ATOMS: atom_id res chain seq x y z
N MET A 1 -14.80 15.15 1.67
CA MET A 1 -14.76 13.83 1.02
C MET A 1 -15.90 13.01 1.60
N PRO A 2 -16.83 12.46 0.80
CA PRO A 2 -17.73 11.45 1.33
C PRO A 2 -16.89 10.34 1.96
N HIS A 3 -17.43 9.67 2.98
CA HIS A 3 -16.72 8.57 3.65
C HIS A 3 -16.31 7.53 2.61
N ASP A 4 -15.01 7.42 2.36
CA ASP A 4 -14.41 6.41 1.48
C ASP A 4 -13.99 5.23 2.37
N PRO A 5 -14.73 4.11 2.32
CA PRO A 5 -14.47 2.98 3.22
C PRO A 5 -13.13 2.30 2.91
N LEU A 6 -12.74 2.27 1.64
CA LEU A 6 -11.48 1.66 1.21
C LEU A 6 -10.29 2.49 1.71
N LEU A 7 -10.35 3.81 1.54
CA LEU A 7 -9.32 4.70 2.07
C LEU A 7 -9.21 4.59 3.60
N THR A 8 -10.34 4.44 4.29
CA THR A 8 -10.37 4.24 5.75
C THR A 8 -9.68 2.93 6.14
N ARG A 9 -9.94 1.84 5.42
CA ARG A 9 -9.29 0.54 5.65
C ARG A 9 -7.80 0.59 5.34
N LEU A 10 -7.40 1.16 4.19
CA LEU A 10 -5.99 1.39 3.81
C LEU A 10 -5.23 2.11 4.92
N LYS A 11 -5.77 3.22 5.41
CA LYS A 11 -5.17 3.99 6.50
C LYS A 11 -5.00 3.14 7.75
N SER A 12 -6.03 2.37 8.14
CA SER A 12 -5.99 1.56 9.36
C SER A 12 -4.89 0.49 9.28
N VAL A 13 -4.92 -0.36 8.25
CA VAL A 13 -4.01 -1.52 8.21
C VAL A 13 -2.56 -1.11 7.99
N LEU A 14 -2.31 0.00 7.28
CA LEU A 14 -0.95 0.50 7.05
C LEU A 14 -0.40 1.24 8.28
N ALA A 15 -1.25 1.87 9.09
CA ALA A 15 -0.83 2.51 10.33
C ALA A 15 -0.35 1.50 11.40
N ASP A 16 -0.85 0.25 11.34
CA ASP A 16 -0.46 -0.82 12.26
C ASP A 16 0.87 -1.49 11.90
N VAL A 17 1.49 -1.12 10.77
CA VAL A 17 2.79 -1.66 10.36
C VAL A 17 3.91 -1.05 11.24
N PRO A 18 4.76 -1.88 11.88
CA PRO A 18 5.88 -1.37 12.67
C PRO A 18 6.78 -0.41 11.89
N GLY A 19 7.12 0.71 12.54
CA GLY A 19 7.97 1.74 11.96
C GLY A 19 7.20 2.83 11.20
N VAL A 20 5.96 2.60 10.76
CA VAL A 20 5.12 3.63 10.12
C VAL A 20 4.76 4.72 11.12
N GLN A 21 4.93 5.96 10.69
CA GLN A 21 4.70 7.19 11.46
C GLN A 21 3.56 8.03 10.89
N ALA A 22 3.36 7.95 9.57
CA ALA A 22 2.27 8.63 8.91
C ALA A 22 1.89 7.89 7.61
N VAL A 23 0.60 7.90 7.32
CA VAL A 23 0.01 7.44 6.07
C VAL A 23 -0.57 8.67 5.36
N VAL A 24 -0.12 8.92 4.13
CA VAL A 24 -0.50 10.12 3.37
C VAL A 24 -1.17 9.71 2.08
N LEU A 25 -2.33 10.31 1.78
CA LEU A 25 -2.97 10.19 0.48
C LEU A 25 -2.30 11.15 -0.52
N GLY A 26 -1.89 10.62 -1.66
CA GLY A 26 -1.34 11.36 -2.78
C GLY A 26 -2.27 11.31 -4.01
N GLY A 27 -1.70 11.69 -5.16
CA GLY A 27 -2.33 11.41 -6.44
C GLY A 27 -3.51 12.30 -6.82
N SER A 28 -4.33 11.79 -7.74
CA SER A 28 -5.56 12.46 -8.19
C SER A 28 -6.60 12.59 -7.06
N ARG A 29 -6.66 11.60 -6.15
CA ARG A 29 -7.59 11.59 -5.03
C ARG A 29 -7.28 12.67 -4.01
N ALA A 30 -6.01 12.88 -3.67
CA ALA A 30 -5.59 13.99 -2.81
C ALA A 30 -5.87 15.36 -3.45
N ARG A 31 -5.74 15.48 -4.78
CA ARG A 31 -5.96 16.73 -5.53
C ARG A 31 -7.43 17.01 -5.86
N GLY A 32 -8.34 16.07 -5.56
CA GLY A 32 -9.76 16.20 -5.92
C GLY A 32 -10.06 16.05 -7.41
N SER A 33 -9.11 15.55 -8.21
CA SER A 33 -9.24 15.34 -9.66
C SER A 33 -9.47 13.87 -10.03
N ALA A 34 -9.81 13.01 -9.07
CA ALA A 34 -10.03 11.59 -9.26
C ALA A 34 -11.42 11.27 -9.81
N HIS A 35 -11.51 10.15 -10.53
CA HIS A 35 -12.75 9.50 -10.94
C HIS A 35 -12.90 8.13 -10.28
N ALA A 36 -14.01 7.42 -10.55
CA ALA A 36 -14.32 6.14 -9.92
C ALA A 36 -13.19 5.11 -10.09
N ALA A 37 -12.67 4.96 -11.32
CA ALA A 37 -11.58 4.05 -11.64
C ALA A 37 -10.16 4.58 -11.31
N SER A 38 -10.01 5.71 -10.61
CA SER A 38 -8.67 6.20 -10.26
C SER A 38 -8.05 5.35 -9.15
N ASP A 39 -6.75 5.09 -9.25
CA ASP A 39 -5.98 4.39 -8.22
C ASP A 39 -5.86 5.21 -6.92
N TYR A 40 -5.38 4.56 -5.87
CA TYR A 40 -5.02 5.18 -4.60
C TYR A 40 -3.50 5.25 -4.47
N ASP A 41 -2.94 6.45 -4.58
CA ASP A 41 -1.54 6.70 -4.28
C ASP A 41 -1.35 6.91 -2.78
N ILE A 42 -0.65 6.01 -2.09
CA ILE A 42 -0.42 6.08 -0.64
C ILE A 42 1.09 6.21 -0.36
N GLY A 43 1.47 7.26 0.35
CA GLY A 43 2.82 7.45 0.88
C GLY A 43 2.93 7.00 2.34
N LEU A 44 4.01 6.28 2.67
CA LEU A 44 4.34 5.88 4.04
C LEU A 44 5.60 6.60 4.51
N TYR A 45 5.48 7.34 5.61
CA TYR A 45 6.64 7.85 6.34
C TYR A 45 6.95 6.88 7.47
N TYR A 46 8.22 6.48 7.60
CA TYR A 46 8.67 5.56 8.65
C TYR A 46 9.93 6.09 9.35
N LYS A 47 10.16 5.64 10.58
CA LYS A 47 11.38 5.97 11.35
C LYS A 47 12.56 5.19 10.79
N THR A 48 13.66 5.84 10.44
CA THR A 48 14.88 5.14 10.00
C THR A 48 15.44 4.19 11.07
N ALA A 49 15.29 4.54 12.36
CA ALA A 49 15.71 3.71 13.49
C ALA A 49 14.87 2.42 13.64
N ILE A 50 13.68 2.35 13.05
CA ILE A 50 12.81 1.17 13.03
C ILE A 50 12.45 0.93 11.56
N PRO A 51 13.28 0.17 10.81
CA PRO A 51 13.08 -0.04 9.39
C PRO A 51 11.66 -0.50 9.09
N LEU A 52 11.12 -0.03 7.95
CA LEU A 52 9.79 -0.44 7.51
C LEU A 52 9.77 -1.95 7.29
N ASP A 53 8.87 -2.63 7.98
CA ASP A 53 8.65 -4.06 7.81
C ASP A 53 7.86 -4.32 6.52
N THR A 54 8.58 -4.56 5.41
CA THR A 54 7.95 -4.77 4.09
C THR A 54 7.14 -6.06 4.00
N GLU A 55 7.38 -7.04 4.87
CA GLU A 55 6.57 -8.27 4.94
C GLU A 55 5.21 -7.97 5.58
N ARG A 56 5.18 -7.15 6.64
CA ARG A 56 3.94 -6.64 7.23
C ARG A 56 3.18 -5.73 6.25
N VAL A 57 3.87 -4.91 5.48
CA VAL A 57 3.22 -4.13 4.39
C VAL A 57 2.59 -5.06 3.37
N LEU A 58 3.29 -6.14 2.96
CA LEU A 58 2.75 -7.13 2.04
C LEU A 58 1.51 -7.82 2.61
N ALA A 59 1.54 -8.22 3.89
CA ALA A 59 0.40 -8.83 4.56
C ALA A 59 -0.80 -7.87 4.61
N ALA A 60 -0.58 -6.60 4.97
CA ALA A 60 -1.62 -5.57 4.98
C ALA A 60 -2.21 -5.32 3.57
N ALA A 61 -1.37 -5.28 2.54
CA ALA A 61 -1.82 -5.11 1.15
C ALA A 61 -2.67 -6.31 0.68
N LYS A 62 -2.27 -7.54 1.04
CA LYS A 62 -3.00 -8.77 0.71
C LYS A 62 -4.37 -8.87 1.38
N ASP A 63 -4.55 -8.26 2.55
CA ASP A 63 -5.86 -8.20 3.24
C ASP A 63 -6.87 -7.30 2.51
N ILE A 64 -6.38 -6.39 1.66
CA ILE A 64 -7.23 -5.43 0.92
C ILE A 64 -7.40 -5.82 -0.55
N ALA A 65 -6.37 -6.39 -1.17
CA ALA A 65 -6.35 -6.66 -2.59
C ALA A 65 -7.41 -7.69 -3.03
N ASP A 66 -8.05 -7.44 -4.16
CA ASP A 66 -8.98 -8.39 -4.78
C ASP A 66 -8.28 -9.69 -5.22
N ASP A 67 -6.99 -9.61 -5.60
CA ASP A 67 -6.11 -10.76 -5.85
C ASP A 67 -4.90 -10.74 -4.89
N PRO A 68 -5.02 -11.38 -3.71
CA PRO A 68 -3.92 -11.50 -2.76
C PRO A 68 -2.71 -12.29 -3.29
N ALA A 69 -2.88 -13.16 -4.29
CA ALA A 69 -1.80 -13.98 -4.84
C ALA A 69 -0.92 -13.18 -5.82
N ALA A 70 -1.51 -12.25 -6.56
CA ALA A 70 -0.77 -11.33 -7.44
C ALA A 70 -0.15 -10.13 -6.70
N THR A 71 -0.53 -9.90 -5.44
CA THR A 71 -0.04 -8.77 -4.65
C THR A 71 1.44 -8.91 -4.30
N ALA A 72 2.22 -7.86 -4.55
CA ALA A 72 3.67 -7.82 -4.30
C ALA A 72 4.09 -6.50 -3.63
N VAL A 73 5.12 -6.58 -2.80
CA VAL A 73 5.83 -5.43 -2.22
C VAL A 73 7.31 -5.59 -2.55
N THR A 74 7.96 -4.50 -2.94
CA THR A 74 9.40 -4.50 -3.19
C THR A 74 10.11 -4.18 -1.88
N PRO A 75 11.13 -4.95 -1.48
CA PRO A 75 11.98 -4.56 -0.37
C PRO A 75 12.61 -3.19 -0.61
N LEU A 76 12.90 -2.45 0.46
CA LEU A 76 13.61 -1.17 0.35
C LEU A 76 14.95 -1.38 -0.38
N GLY A 77 15.19 -0.62 -1.44
CA GLY A 77 16.39 -0.74 -2.28
C GLY A 77 16.42 -1.97 -3.21
N GLY A 78 15.37 -2.79 -3.23
CA GLY A 78 15.22 -3.94 -4.12
C GLY A 78 14.51 -3.62 -5.44
N ALA A 79 14.34 -4.64 -6.29
CA ALA A 79 13.52 -4.60 -7.49
C ALA A 79 12.48 -5.74 -7.44
N VAL A 80 11.27 -5.52 -7.98
CA VAL A 80 10.28 -6.58 -8.13
C VAL A 80 10.83 -7.63 -9.09
N ARG A 81 10.95 -8.88 -8.62
CA ARG A 81 11.16 -10.02 -9.52
C ARG A 81 9.78 -10.51 -9.95
N PRO A 82 9.45 -10.54 -11.25
CA PRO A 82 8.18 -11.10 -11.69
C PRO A 82 8.11 -12.58 -11.29
N ASN A 83 6.96 -13.00 -10.78
CA ASN A 83 6.73 -14.40 -10.43
C ASN A 83 6.72 -15.22 -11.73
N LEU A 84 7.78 -16.00 -11.97
CA LEU A 84 7.95 -16.80 -13.19
C LEU A 84 7.08 -18.08 -13.17
N ALA A 85 6.13 -18.20 -12.24
CA ALA A 85 5.31 -19.39 -12.04
C ALA A 85 4.05 -19.45 -12.95
N THR A 86 3.71 -18.37 -13.67
CA THR A 86 2.46 -18.30 -14.46
C THR A 86 2.67 -18.29 -15.98
N ARG A 87 3.84 -18.71 -16.48
CA ARG A 87 4.00 -19.03 -17.90
C ARG A 87 3.99 -20.56 -18.09
N ARG A 88 2.80 -21.12 -18.25
CA ARG A 88 2.60 -22.36 -19.02
C ARG A 88 1.74 -22.03 -20.22
#